data_AF-A0A0R3TVS5-F1
#
_entry.id   AF-A0A0R3TVS5-F1
#
_cell.length_a   1.000
_cell.length_b   1.000
_cell.length_c   1.000
_cell.angle_alpha   90.00
_cell.angle_beta   90.00
_cell.angle_gamma   90.00
#
_symmetry.space_group_name_H-M   'P 1'
#
loop_
_entity.id
_entity.type
_entity.pdbx_description
1 polymer ?
#
loop_
_entity_poly.entity_id
_entity_poly.type
_entity_poly.pdbx_seq_one_letter_code
_entity_poly.pdbx_strand_id
1 'polypeptide(L)' 'MKPHEIQEKLRLTQLQPGRVWYVQPSNATTGEGLKEGLNWLSKNRKR' A
#
# COMPACT_ATOMS: atom_id res chain seq x y z
N MET A 1 12.52 2.22 -7.12
CA MET A 1 11.32 2.00 -7.95
C MET A 1 10.26 2.99 -7.53
N LYS A 2 9.56 3.60 -8.49
CA LYS A 2 8.49 4.53 -8.19
C LYS A 2 7.21 3.75 -7.84
N PRO A 3 6.33 4.25 -6.96
CA PRO A 3 5.11 3.54 -6.55
C PRO A 3 4.19 3.14 -7.71
N HIS A 4 4.12 3.94 -8.79
CA HIS A 4 3.31 3.63 -9.96
C HIS A 4 3.79 2.37 -10.70
N GLU A 5 5.11 2.16 -10.79
CA GLU A 5 5.68 0.97 -11.45
C GLU A 5 5.33 -0.30 -10.67
N ILE A 6 5.27 -0.19 -9.34
CA ILE A 6 4.88 -1.30 -8.45
C ILE A 6 3.40 -1.62 -8.65
N GLN A 7 2.54 -0.59 -8.71
CA GLN A 7 1.11 -0.74 -8.93
C GLN A 7 0.81 -1.51 -10.23
N GLU A 8 1.50 -1.17 -11.31
CA GLU A 8 1.35 -1.82 -12.61
C GLU A 8 1.88 -3.26 -12.59
N LYS A 9 3.11 -3.48 -12.10
CA LYS A 9 3.73 -4.81 -12.06
C LYS A 9 2.95 -5.80 -11.20
N LEU A 10 2.35 -5.33 -10.10
CA LEU A 10 1.51 -6.13 -9.21
C LEU A 10 0.03 -6.17 -9.65
N ARG A 11 -0.33 -5.47 -10.73
CA ARG A 11 -1.69 -5.42 -11.29
C ARG A 11 -2.74 -5.03 -10.25
N LEU A 12 -2.42 -4.08 -9.35
CA LEU A 12 -3.31 -3.73 -8.24
C LEU A 12 -4.65 -3.13 -8.71
N THR A 13 -4.67 -2.53 -9.89
CA THR A 13 -5.90 -2.02 -10.54
C THR A 13 -6.87 -3.13 -10.98
N GLN A 14 -6.42 -4.38 -11.04
CA GLN A 14 -7.23 -5.55 -11.42
C GLN A 14 -7.75 -6.32 -10.20
N LEU A 15 -7.53 -5.81 -8.98
CA LEU A 15 -8.06 -6.44 -7.77
C LEU A 15 -9.58 -6.40 -7.75
N GLN A 16 -10.18 -7.39 -7.07
CA GLN A 16 -11.62 -7.53 -6.99
C GLN A 16 -12.31 -6.26 -6.46
N PRO A 17 -13.50 -5.92 -6.99
CA PRO A 17 -14.29 -4.78 -6.51
C PRO A 17 -14.47 -4.81 -4.99
N GLY A 18 -14.28 -3.65 -4.37
CA GLY A 18 -14.37 -3.47 -2.92
C GLY A 18 -13.11 -3.84 -2.15
N ARG A 19 -12.01 -4.30 -2.78
CA ARG A 19 -10.71 -4.45 -2.11
C ARG A 19 -9.89 -3.16 -2.27
N VAL A 20 -9.78 -2.40 -1.18
CA VAL A 20 -8.99 -1.17 -1.13
C VAL A 20 -7.52 -1.53 -0.96
N TRP A 21 -6.64 -0.84 -1.68
CA TRP A 21 -5.19 -1.06 -1.65
C TRP A 21 -4.44 0.28 -1.68
N TYR A 22 -3.18 0.27 -1.25
CA TYR A 22 -2.31 1.44 -1.26
C TYR A 22 -0.85 1.00 -1.30
N VAL A 23 -0.02 1.70 -2.08
CA VAL A 23 1.42 1.46 -2.17
C VAL A 23 2.12 2.53 -1.35
N GLN A 24 2.61 2.16 -0.18
CA GLN A 24 3.39 3.02 0.70
C GLN A 24 4.89 2.76 0.48
N PRO A 25 5.68 3.77 0.05
CA PRO A 25 7.14 3.69 0.10
C PRO A 25 7.61 3.52 1.55
N SER A 26 8.52 2.59 1.80
CA SER A 26 9.09 2.40 3.13
C SER A 26 10.51 1.86 3.09
N ASN A 27 11.21 2.03 4.21
CA ASN A 27 12.50 1.41 4.47
C ASN A 27 12.44 0.70 5.83
N ALA A 28 12.61 -0.62 5.83
CA ALA A 28 12.46 -1.43 7.04
C ALA A 28 13.59 -1.20 8.06
N THR A 29 14.79 -0.81 7.62
CA THR A 29 15.95 -0.59 8.49
C THR A 29 15.91 0.78 9.17
N THR A 30 15.48 1.82 8.45
CA THR A 30 15.34 3.18 9.02
C THR A 30 13.96 3.41 9.66
N GLY A 31 12.96 2.61 9.31
CA GLY A 31 11.60 2.70 9.81
C GLY A 31 10.71 3.70 9.06
N GLU A 32 11.24 4.39 8.04
CA GLU A 32 10.50 5.36 7.23
C GLU A 32 9.30 4.70 6.54
N GLY A 33 8.14 5.37 6.57
CA GLY A 33 6.93 4.94 5.86
C GLY A 33 6.13 3.82 6.53
N LEU A 34 6.68 3.15 7.57
CA LEU A 34 5.99 2.04 8.23
C LEU A 34 4.76 2.52 9.00
N LYS A 35 4.89 3.63 9.74
CA LYS A 35 3.79 4.19 10.54
C LYS A 35 2.64 4.67 9.65
N GLU A 36 2.97 5.30 8.53
CA GLU A 36 2.02 5.78 7.53
C GLU A 36 1.24 4.62 6.91
N GLY A 37 1.95 3.54 6.53
CA GLY A 37 1.34 2.33 6.00
C GLY A 37 0.39 1.65 7.00
N LEU A 38 0.80 1.53 8.26
CA LEU A 38 -0.03 0.96 9.32
C LEU A 38 -1.25 1.83 9.65
N ASN A 39 -1.07 3.16 9.67
CA ASN A 39 -2.17 4.11 9.87
C ASN A 39 -3.20 4.01 8.73
N TRP A 40 -2.74 3.91 7.49
CA TRP A 40 -3.62 3.71 6.34
C TRP A 40 -4.40 2.40 6.47
N LEU A 41 -3.73 1.31 6.86
CA LEU A 41 -4.38 0.00 7.04
C LEU A 41 -5.47 0.06 8.13
N SER A 42 -5.18 0.69 9.28
CA SER A 42 -6.14 0.88 10.36
C SER A 42 -7.41 1.59 9.91
N LYS A 43 -7.27 2.64 9.08
CA LYS A 43 -8.39 3.42 8.55
C LYS A 43 -9.22 2.70 7.49
N ASN A 44 -8.61 1.78 6.74
CA ASN A 44 -9.24 1.12 5.58
C ASN A 44 -9.56 -0.36 5.84
N ARG A 45 -9.41 -0.83 7.08
CA ARG A 45 -9.79 -2.19 7.46
C ARG A 45 -11.32 -2.31 7.41
N LYS A 46 -11.82 -3.33 6.70
CA LYS A 46 -13.23 -3.71 6.76
C LYS A 46 -13.55 -4.27 8.14
N ARG A 47 -14.69 -3.85 8.71
CA ARG A 47 -15.25 -4.46 9.91
C ARG A 47 -15.63 -5.92 9.64
#